data_AF-A0A2V6CKR5-F1
#
_entry.id   AF-A0A2V6CKR5-F1
#
_cell.length_a   1.000
_cell.length_b   1.000
_cell.length_c   1.000
_cell.angle_alpha   90.00
_cell.angle_beta   90.00
_cell.angle_gamma   90.00
#
_symmetry.space_group_name_H-M   'P 1'
#
loop_
_entity.id
_entity.type
_entity.pdbx_description
1 polymer ?
#
loop_
_entity_poly.entity_id
_entity_poly.type
_entity_poly.pdbx_seq_one_letter_code
_entity_poly.pdbx_strand_id
1 'polypeptide(L)'
;MKGRNMGIYHALCRSAIVIWIWNGFSALGTVYHSDGSAASVQGLHNAALNGDTITIPAGTFNWATKVTISKSITLQGAGVGNTIIKDAVNGTQLIQVGLVANNLTRITGIEFQNGGRTSVGAAPGGIIRVDGSNTNGSQFRFDHCKWTDLNGYFVTNTVIGVIDHNTVTVGNKVLEWIYPYGSNWNGRTYGDGSWTDPANYGSPLFLFIEDNTFTNTRTTVQGTLTDGFNGARFVVRHNVINNLVIGNHGTESPGRGRSSRAYEAYNNQIDCQNVNRYVSGNRGGGELFHDNTIRNCG
;
A
#
# COMPACT_ATOMS: atom_id res chain seq x y z
N MET A 1 -73.14 -63.28 2.75
CA MET A 1 -72.36 -62.44 3.69
C MET A 1 -70.89 -62.82 3.60
N LYS A 2 -70.00 -61.81 3.61
CA LYS A 2 -68.51 -61.83 3.58
C LYS A 2 -67.93 -62.30 2.24
N GLY A 3 -67.28 -61.49 1.39
CA GLY A 3 -66.48 -60.27 1.63
C GLY A 3 -64.99 -60.65 1.78
N ARG A 4 -64.25 -60.75 0.67
CA ARG A 4 -62.78 -60.81 0.66
C ARG A 4 -62.26 -59.51 0.05
N ASN A 5 -61.62 -58.70 0.89
CA ASN A 5 -61.03 -57.43 0.53
C ASN A 5 -59.53 -57.58 0.24
N MET A 6 -59.07 -56.74 -0.68
CA MET A 6 -57.76 -56.69 -1.33
C MET A 6 -56.56 -56.53 -0.39
N GLY A 7 -55.44 -57.16 -0.73
CA GLY A 7 -54.11 -56.73 -0.31
C GLY A 7 -53.42 -55.98 -1.45
N ILE A 8 -53.26 -54.67 -1.32
CA ILE A 8 -52.36 -53.86 -2.17
C ILE A 8 -51.08 -53.64 -1.37
N TYR A 9 -49.95 -54.13 -1.89
CA TYR A 9 -48.62 -53.86 -1.35
C TYR A 9 -48.13 -52.51 -1.89
N HIS A 10 -48.00 -51.50 -1.03
CA HIS A 10 -47.24 -50.28 -1.34
C HIS A 10 -45.75 -50.51 -1.04
N ALA A 11 -44.94 -50.51 -2.09
CA ALA A 11 -43.48 -50.43 -1.96
C ALA A 11 -43.08 -48.98 -1.64
N LEU A 12 -42.61 -48.74 -0.41
CA LEU A 12 -41.97 -47.50 -0.01
C LEU A 12 -40.56 -47.45 -0.60
N CYS A 13 -40.38 -46.70 -1.70
CA CYS A 13 -39.08 -46.38 -2.26
C CYS A 13 -38.39 -45.36 -1.32
N ARG A 14 -37.42 -45.82 -0.52
CA ARG A 14 -36.59 -44.94 0.32
C ARG A 14 -35.52 -44.29 -0.55
N SER A 15 -35.80 -43.12 -1.11
CA SER A 15 -34.79 -42.29 -1.76
C SER A 15 -33.89 -41.68 -0.69
N ALA A 16 -32.65 -42.14 -0.60
CA ALA A 16 -31.61 -41.47 0.18
C ALA A 16 -31.12 -40.24 -0.59
N ILE A 17 -31.40 -39.05 -0.08
CA ILE A 17 -30.77 -37.82 -0.55
C ILE A 17 -29.37 -37.77 0.05
N VAL A 18 -28.35 -37.97 -0.78
CA VAL A 18 -26.95 -37.70 -0.42
C VAL A 18 -26.73 -36.20 -0.62
N ILE A 19 -26.79 -35.43 0.46
CA ILE A 19 -26.35 -34.04 0.47
C ILE A 19 -24.82 -34.07 0.51
N TRP A 20 -24.18 -33.75 -0.62
CA TRP A 20 -22.75 -33.43 -0.63
C TRP A 20 -22.57 -32.08 0.05
N ILE A 21 -22.24 -32.11 1.33
CA ILE A 21 -21.73 -30.94 2.04
C ILE A 21 -20.31 -30.75 1.53
N TRP A 22 -20.14 -29.89 0.52
CA TRP A 22 -18.82 -29.42 0.13
C TRP A 22 -18.34 -28.54 1.28
N ASN A 23 -17.61 -29.14 2.22
CA ASN A 23 -16.83 -28.39 3.19
C ASN A 23 -15.82 -27.62 2.36
N GLY A 24 -16.11 -26.33 2.12
CA GLY A 24 -15.20 -25.43 1.43
C GLY A 24 -13.87 -25.48 2.16
N PHE A 25 -12.91 -26.19 1.58
CA PHE A 25 -11.51 -25.90 1.85
C PHE A 25 -11.38 -24.40 1.61
N SER A 26 -10.95 -23.64 2.61
CA SER A 26 -10.36 -22.33 2.32
C SER A 26 -9.26 -22.64 1.31
N ALA A 27 -9.49 -22.31 0.04
CA ALA A 27 -8.52 -22.55 -1.00
C ALA A 27 -7.32 -21.69 -0.62
N LEU A 28 -6.28 -22.32 -0.07
CA LEU A 28 -5.00 -21.67 0.08
C LEU A 28 -4.61 -21.19 -1.31
N GLY A 29 -4.30 -19.90 -1.43
CA GLY A 29 -3.90 -19.32 -2.71
C GLY A 29 -2.75 -20.11 -3.33
N THR A 30 -2.81 -20.30 -4.64
CA THR A 30 -1.73 -20.95 -5.39
C THR A 30 -0.46 -20.13 -5.25
N VAL A 31 0.67 -20.80 -5.05
CA VAL A 31 1.98 -20.17 -5.03
C VAL A 31 2.65 -20.35 -6.39
N TYR A 32 2.95 -19.24 -7.04
CA TYR A 32 3.72 -19.19 -8.27
C TYR A 32 5.16 -18.77 -7.97
N HIS A 33 6.10 -19.37 -8.69
CA HIS A 33 7.53 -19.08 -8.56
C HIS A 33 8.03 -18.38 -9.82
N SER A 34 8.34 -17.09 -9.72
CA SER A 34 8.97 -16.35 -10.81
C SER A 34 10.45 -16.69 -10.92
N ASP A 35 11.06 -16.38 -12.06
CA ASP A 35 12.52 -16.34 -12.21
C ASP A 35 13.14 -15.03 -11.66
N GLY A 36 12.30 -14.16 -11.10
CA GLY A 36 12.64 -12.85 -10.55
C GLY A 36 12.67 -11.70 -11.57
N SER A 37 12.57 -11.98 -12.86
CA SER A 37 12.39 -10.94 -13.88
C SER A 37 10.99 -10.31 -13.81
N ALA A 38 10.89 -9.03 -14.17
CA ALA A 38 9.60 -8.33 -14.29
C ALA A 38 8.65 -9.04 -15.27
N ALA A 39 9.18 -9.62 -16.36
CA ALA A 39 8.40 -10.34 -17.36
C ALA A 39 7.80 -11.64 -16.80
N SER A 40 8.57 -12.40 -16.02
CA SER A 40 8.08 -13.61 -15.35
C SER A 40 7.00 -13.27 -14.32
N VAL A 41 7.23 -12.25 -13.48
CA VAL A 41 6.22 -11.77 -12.52
C VAL A 41 4.94 -11.34 -13.24
N GLN A 42 5.04 -10.59 -14.35
CA GLN A 42 3.86 -10.17 -15.11
C GLN A 42 3.13 -11.36 -15.76
N GLY A 43 3.87 -12.33 -16.32
CA GLY A 43 3.30 -13.54 -16.91
C GLY A 43 2.54 -14.38 -15.87
N LEU A 44 3.11 -14.56 -14.69
CA LEU A 44 2.48 -15.26 -13.58
C LEU A 44 1.28 -14.48 -13.03
N HIS A 45 1.36 -13.15 -12.94
CA HIS A 45 0.22 -12.31 -12.57
C HIS A 45 -0.96 -12.49 -13.53
N ASN A 46 -0.70 -12.63 -14.83
CA ASN A 46 -1.75 -12.88 -15.82
C ASN A 46 -2.47 -14.22 -15.57
N ALA A 47 -1.76 -15.24 -15.05
CA ALA A 47 -2.31 -16.56 -14.73
C ALA A 47 -2.94 -16.66 -13.33
N ALA A 48 -2.42 -15.91 -12.36
CA ALA A 48 -2.86 -15.94 -10.96
C ALA A 48 -4.32 -15.49 -10.80
N LEU A 49 -4.92 -15.87 -9.68
CA LEU A 49 -6.24 -15.45 -9.20
C LEU A 49 -6.09 -14.56 -7.95
N ASN A 50 -7.20 -13.96 -7.53
CA ASN A 50 -7.23 -13.27 -6.24
C ASN A 50 -6.96 -14.29 -5.11
N GLY A 51 -6.10 -13.92 -4.17
CA GLY A 51 -5.65 -14.76 -3.07
C GLY A 51 -4.30 -15.46 -3.31
N ASP A 52 -3.83 -15.52 -4.55
CA ASP A 52 -2.58 -16.22 -4.90
C ASP A 52 -1.33 -15.45 -4.48
N THR A 53 -0.20 -16.16 -4.42
CA THR A 53 1.11 -15.59 -4.12
C THR A 53 2.04 -15.75 -5.32
N ILE A 54 2.74 -14.68 -5.69
CA ILE A 54 3.86 -14.72 -6.63
C ILE A 54 5.15 -14.47 -5.86
N THR A 55 6.01 -15.47 -5.85
CA THR A 55 7.31 -15.39 -5.18
C THR A 55 8.40 -14.91 -6.15
N ILE A 56 9.31 -14.10 -5.63
CA ILE A 56 10.54 -13.66 -6.27
C ILE A 56 11.69 -14.36 -5.54
N PRO A 57 12.54 -15.13 -6.23
CA PRO A 57 13.63 -15.86 -5.60
C PRO A 57 14.68 -14.91 -5.00
N ALA A 58 15.60 -15.46 -4.22
CA ALA A 58 16.79 -14.71 -3.82
C ALA A 58 17.62 -14.37 -5.06
N GLY A 59 18.16 -13.15 -5.10
CA GLY A 59 18.91 -12.62 -6.23
C GLY A 59 18.77 -11.11 -6.36
N THR A 60 19.52 -10.54 -7.30
CA THR A 60 19.41 -9.14 -7.69
C THR A 60 18.86 -9.06 -9.11
N PHE A 61 17.71 -8.43 -9.27
CA PHE A 61 16.98 -8.36 -10.53
C PHE A 61 16.88 -6.91 -10.99
N ASN A 62 17.35 -6.62 -12.20
CA ASN A 62 17.22 -5.30 -12.79
C ASN A 62 15.91 -5.24 -13.59
N TRP A 63 14.94 -4.46 -13.09
CA TRP A 63 13.64 -4.31 -13.74
C TRP A 63 13.65 -3.08 -14.64
N ALA A 64 13.64 -3.30 -15.95
CA ALA A 64 13.57 -2.25 -16.97
C ALA A 64 12.13 -2.03 -17.49
N THR A 65 11.17 -2.86 -17.08
CA THR A 65 9.76 -2.78 -17.46
C THR A 65 8.87 -2.77 -16.22
N LYS A 66 7.75 -2.06 -16.32
CA LYS A 66 6.71 -2.01 -15.27
C LYS A 66 6.10 -3.38 -15.01
N VAL A 67 5.81 -3.68 -13.74
CA VAL A 67 4.87 -4.74 -13.32
C VAL A 67 3.54 -4.12 -12.91
N THR A 68 2.44 -4.67 -13.44
CA THR A 68 1.07 -4.26 -13.11
C THR A 68 0.39 -5.34 -12.28
N ILE A 69 -0.11 -4.95 -11.11
CA ILE A 69 -0.86 -5.82 -10.18
C ILE A 69 -2.31 -5.33 -10.15
N SER A 70 -3.18 -6.01 -10.90
CA SER A 70 -4.63 -5.73 -10.95
C SER A 70 -5.48 -6.83 -10.30
N LYS A 71 -4.82 -7.77 -9.61
CA LYS A 71 -5.44 -8.89 -8.88
C LYS A 71 -4.91 -8.85 -7.45
N SER A 72 -5.73 -9.31 -6.52
CA SER A 72 -5.38 -9.30 -5.11
C SER A 72 -4.43 -10.42 -4.75
N ILE A 73 -3.16 -10.24 -5.10
CA ILE A 73 -2.10 -11.22 -4.84
C ILE A 73 -1.19 -10.77 -3.69
N THR A 74 -0.39 -11.70 -3.20
CA THR A 74 0.84 -11.39 -2.45
C THR A 74 2.04 -11.44 -3.40
N LEU A 75 2.76 -10.34 -3.57
CA LEU A 75 4.08 -10.32 -4.20
C LEU A 75 5.15 -10.44 -3.11
N GLN A 76 5.87 -11.55 -3.08
CA GLN A 76 6.75 -11.91 -1.96
C GLN A 76 8.19 -12.17 -2.41
N GLY A 77 9.14 -11.41 -1.87
CA GLY A 77 10.56 -11.74 -1.98
C GLY A 77 11.01 -12.74 -0.90
N ALA A 78 12.22 -13.26 -1.04
CA ALA A 78 12.88 -14.13 -0.06
C ALA A 78 13.40 -13.39 1.19
N GLY A 79 13.05 -12.11 1.36
CA GLY A 79 13.47 -11.24 2.44
C GLY A 79 14.35 -10.08 1.99
N VAL A 80 14.37 -9.00 2.77
CA VAL A 80 15.28 -7.85 2.58
C VAL A 80 16.73 -8.33 2.54
N GLY A 81 17.52 -7.83 1.58
CA GLY A 81 18.88 -8.27 1.32
C GLY A 81 19.01 -9.59 0.55
N ASN A 82 17.97 -10.43 0.53
CA ASN A 82 17.96 -11.68 -0.27
C ASN A 82 17.34 -11.46 -1.64
N THR A 83 16.22 -10.74 -1.71
CA THR A 83 15.59 -10.34 -2.98
C THR A 83 15.75 -8.84 -3.18
N ILE A 84 16.54 -8.46 -4.17
CA ILE A 84 16.81 -7.05 -4.52
C ILE A 84 16.23 -6.75 -5.90
N ILE A 85 15.35 -5.78 -5.98
CA ILE A 85 14.82 -5.23 -7.24
C ILE A 85 15.46 -3.88 -7.50
N LYS A 86 16.20 -3.78 -8.60
CA LYS A 86 16.82 -2.56 -9.09
C LYS A 86 15.90 -1.89 -10.11
N ASP A 87 15.42 -0.68 -9.79
CA ASP A 87 14.55 0.11 -10.65
C ASP A 87 15.34 0.77 -11.79
N ALA A 88 15.24 0.19 -12.98
CA ALA A 88 15.76 0.73 -14.22
C ALA A 88 14.63 1.16 -15.19
N VAL A 89 13.40 1.30 -14.69
CA VAL A 89 12.24 1.66 -15.52
C VAL A 89 12.27 3.16 -15.82
N ASN A 90 12.21 3.52 -17.10
CA ASN A 90 12.17 4.92 -17.53
C ASN A 90 10.81 5.26 -18.15
N GLY A 91 10.28 6.44 -17.83
CA GLY A 91 9.02 6.95 -18.39
C GLY A 91 7.73 6.37 -17.81
N THR A 92 7.79 5.42 -16.86
CA THR A 92 6.60 4.85 -16.20
C THR A 92 6.92 4.32 -14.79
N GLN A 93 5.95 3.71 -14.12
CA GLN A 93 6.09 3.11 -12.79
C GLN A 93 6.94 1.84 -12.82
N LEU A 94 7.67 1.56 -11.74
CA LEU A 94 8.24 0.25 -11.44
C LEU A 94 7.12 -0.76 -11.16
N ILE A 95 6.20 -0.40 -10.26
CA ILE A 95 5.01 -1.19 -9.91
C ILE A 95 3.77 -0.30 -9.94
N GLN A 96 2.73 -0.76 -10.63
CA GLN A 96 1.40 -0.15 -10.58
C GLN A 96 0.40 -1.15 -10.01
N VAL A 97 -0.33 -0.75 -8.97
CA VAL A 97 -1.31 -1.59 -8.27
C VAL A 97 -2.69 -0.96 -8.38
N GLY A 98 -3.66 -1.73 -8.86
CA GLY A 98 -5.07 -1.43 -8.72
C GLY A 98 -5.68 -2.38 -7.70
N LEU A 99 -6.11 -1.85 -6.56
CA LEU A 99 -6.65 -2.69 -5.49
C LEU A 99 -8.02 -3.26 -5.87
N VAL A 100 -8.26 -4.50 -5.45
CA VAL A 100 -9.48 -5.25 -5.74
C VAL A 100 -10.45 -5.12 -4.57
N ALA A 101 -11.73 -4.89 -4.88
CA ALA A 101 -12.79 -4.78 -3.88
C ALA A 101 -12.81 -6.00 -2.94
N ASN A 102 -13.03 -5.77 -1.64
CA ASN A 102 -13.13 -6.76 -0.57
C ASN A 102 -11.93 -7.71 -0.42
N ASN A 103 -10.77 -7.35 -0.96
CA ASN A 103 -9.58 -8.19 -0.89
C ASN A 103 -8.35 -7.39 -0.43
N LEU A 104 -7.35 -8.12 0.08
CA LEU A 104 -6.05 -7.61 0.50
C LEU A 104 -4.99 -7.89 -0.58
N THR A 105 -4.36 -6.83 -1.09
CA THR A 105 -3.13 -6.94 -1.90
C THR A 105 -1.92 -6.69 -1.00
N ARG A 106 -0.88 -7.54 -1.10
CA ARG A 106 0.31 -7.44 -0.25
C ARG A 106 1.60 -7.43 -1.07
N ILE A 107 2.54 -6.56 -0.70
CA ILE A 107 3.92 -6.57 -1.20
C ILE A 107 4.84 -6.72 0.00
N THR A 108 5.69 -7.75 0.02
CA THR A 108 6.50 -8.07 1.20
C THR A 108 7.86 -8.69 0.91
N GLY A 109 8.83 -8.46 1.80
CA GLY A 109 10.11 -9.17 1.79
C GLY A 109 11.04 -8.79 0.64
N ILE A 110 10.95 -7.54 0.13
CA ILE A 110 11.72 -7.08 -1.03
C ILE A 110 12.56 -5.85 -0.65
N GLU A 111 13.83 -5.84 -1.07
CA GLU A 111 14.64 -4.63 -1.10
C GLU A 111 14.57 -3.97 -2.48
N PHE A 112 14.20 -2.70 -2.51
CA PHE A 112 14.15 -1.85 -3.70
C PHE A 112 15.33 -0.88 -3.71
N GLN A 113 16.07 -0.87 -4.81
CA GLN A 113 17.24 -0.01 -5.02
C GLN A 113 17.16 0.71 -6.36
N ASN A 114 17.84 1.85 -6.48
CA ASN A 114 18.01 2.49 -7.78
C ASN A 114 18.79 1.58 -8.74
N GLY A 115 18.18 1.24 -9.89
CA GLY A 115 18.76 0.46 -10.97
C GLY A 115 19.22 1.28 -12.18
N GLY A 116 19.18 2.61 -12.08
CA GLY A 116 19.58 3.51 -13.16
C GLY A 116 18.42 4.25 -13.83
N ARG A 117 17.24 4.31 -13.20
CA ARG A 117 16.19 5.27 -13.60
C ARG A 117 16.77 6.68 -13.68
N THR A 118 16.71 7.30 -14.86
CA THR A 118 17.28 8.64 -15.10
C THR A 118 16.32 9.75 -14.71
N SER A 119 15.04 9.59 -15.04
CA SER A 119 14.00 10.58 -14.75
C SER A 119 13.33 10.30 -13.42
N VAL A 120 13.21 11.33 -12.57
CA VAL A 120 12.48 11.23 -11.31
C VAL A 120 11.06 10.74 -11.57
N GLY A 121 10.64 9.65 -10.92
CA GLY A 121 9.24 9.22 -10.93
C GLY A 121 8.39 10.12 -10.05
N ALA A 122 8.01 11.29 -10.59
CA ALA A 122 7.33 12.36 -9.87
C ALA A 122 5.85 12.03 -9.57
N ALA A 123 5.28 12.71 -8.56
CA ALA A 123 3.86 12.66 -8.27
C ALA A 123 3.07 13.39 -9.38
N PRO A 124 1.83 12.97 -9.69
CA PRO A 124 1.09 11.88 -9.05
C PRO A 124 1.49 10.49 -9.57
N GLY A 125 2.36 10.37 -10.57
CA GLY A 125 2.67 9.08 -11.20
C GLY A 125 3.40 8.10 -10.28
N GLY A 126 4.43 8.58 -9.58
CA GLY A 126 5.30 7.78 -8.71
C GLY A 126 6.11 6.72 -9.44
N ILE A 127 6.90 5.96 -8.68
CA ILE A 127 7.56 4.72 -9.14
C ILE A 127 6.83 3.49 -8.62
N ILE A 128 6.25 3.57 -7.43
CA ILE A 128 5.25 2.61 -6.95
C ILE A 128 3.96 3.38 -6.80
N ARG A 129 2.93 2.99 -7.57
CA ARG A 129 1.60 3.62 -7.55
C ARG A 129 0.57 2.62 -7.09
N VAL A 130 -0.23 2.98 -6.09
CA VAL A 130 -1.34 2.16 -5.59
C VAL A 130 -2.63 2.97 -5.63
N ASP A 131 -3.60 2.50 -6.40
CA ASP A 131 -4.94 3.08 -6.49
C ASP A 131 -5.96 2.18 -5.77
N GLY A 132 -6.67 2.76 -4.82
CA GLY A 132 -7.67 2.08 -4.00
C GLY A 132 -9.03 2.77 -4.01
N SER A 133 -9.91 2.30 -3.12
CA SER A 133 -11.20 2.91 -2.83
C SER A 133 -11.53 2.78 -1.36
N ASN A 134 -12.21 3.80 -0.82
CA ASN A 134 -12.69 3.82 0.55
C ASN A 134 -14.08 3.16 0.72
N THR A 135 -14.74 2.75 -0.38
CA THR A 135 -16.14 2.27 -0.34
C THR A 135 -16.33 0.82 -0.71
N ASN A 136 -15.30 0.13 -1.21
CA ASN A 136 -15.42 -1.23 -1.75
C ASN A 136 -14.67 -2.29 -0.91
N GLY A 137 -14.17 -1.92 0.26
CA GLY A 137 -13.43 -2.84 1.15
C GLY A 137 -12.07 -3.28 0.62
N SER A 138 -11.52 -2.65 -0.42
CA SER A 138 -10.16 -2.95 -0.89
C SER A 138 -9.12 -2.56 0.16
N GLN A 139 -8.15 -3.43 0.40
CA GLN A 139 -7.08 -3.24 1.38
C GLN A 139 -5.70 -3.44 0.78
N PHE A 140 -4.71 -2.76 1.35
CA PHE A 140 -3.32 -2.86 0.95
C PHE A 140 -2.40 -3.08 2.14
N ARG A 141 -1.37 -3.91 1.94
CA ARG A 141 -0.25 -4.01 2.88
C ARG A 141 1.09 -3.94 2.14
N PHE A 142 1.98 -3.07 2.61
CA PHE A 142 3.38 -3.03 2.17
C PHE A 142 4.28 -3.20 3.40
N ASP A 143 4.93 -4.36 3.52
CA ASP A 143 5.58 -4.70 4.77
C ASP A 143 6.89 -5.49 4.63
N HIS A 144 7.76 -5.40 5.63
CA HIS A 144 9.07 -6.06 5.62
C HIS A 144 9.87 -5.80 4.33
N CYS A 145 9.74 -4.59 3.79
CA CYS A 145 10.46 -4.15 2.61
C CYS A 145 11.54 -3.13 2.99
N LYS A 146 12.51 -2.97 2.10
CA LYS A 146 13.53 -1.93 2.23
C LYS A 146 13.54 -1.04 0.99
N TRP A 147 13.56 0.27 1.20
CA TRP A 147 13.66 1.26 0.14
C TRP A 147 14.99 2.00 0.27
N THR A 148 15.84 1.93 -0.76
CA THR A 148 17.19 2.51 -0.71
C THR A 148 17.38 3.50 -1.87
N ASP A 149 17.21 4.79 -1.59
CA ASP A 149 17.57 5.91 -2.49
C ASP A 149 17.07 5.76 -3.93
N LEU A 150 15.82 5.32 -4.11
CA LEU A 150 15.18 5.26 -5.42
C LEU A 150 14.94 6.67 -6.00
N ASN A 151 14.94 6.76 -7.33
CA ASN A 151 14.76 8.02 -8.06
C ASN A 151 13.27 8.33 -8.35
N GLY A 152 12.47 8.49 -7.30
CA GLY A 152 11.07 8.88 -7.40
C GLY A 152 10.27 8.50 -6.16
N TYR A 153 8.94 8.63 -6.23
CA TYR A 153 8.09 8.59 -5.04
C TYR A 153 7.20 7.35 -4.96
N PHE A 154 6.85 6.95 -3.74
CA PHE A 154 5.71 6.06 -3.51
C PHE A 154 4.44 6.93 -3.55
N VAL A 155 3.48 6.61 -4.42
CA VAL A 155 2.18 7.31 -4.47
C VAL A 155 1.05 6.34 -4.13
N THR A 156 0.21 6.72 -3.16
CA THR A 156 -1.05 6.01 -2.86
C THR A 156 -2.22 6.94 -3.16
N ASN A 157 -3.37 6.41 -3.59
CA ASN A 157 -4.54 7.22 -3.89
C ASN A 157 -5.82 6.52 -3.42
N THR A 158 -6.45 7.09 -2.38
CA THR A 158 -7.64 6.54 -1.70
C THR A 158 -7.39 5.10 -1.21
N VAL A 159 -6.20 4.85 -0.67
CA VAL A 159 -5.82 3.54 -0.13
C VAL A 159 -6.17 3.48 1.35
N ILE A 160 -6.84 2.40 1.75
CA ILE A 160 -7.00 1.99 3.15
C ILE A 160 -6.11 0.76 3.35
N GLY A 161 -5.33 0.75 4.43
CA GLY A 161 -4.35 -0.30 4.63
C GLY A 161 -3.21 0.09 5.55
N VAL A 162 -2.14 -0.68 5.51
CA VAL A 162 -1.00 -0.54 6.41
C VAL A 162 0.31 -0.61 5.64
N ILE A 163 1.25 0.28 5.96
CA ILE A 163 2.63 0.25 5.52
C ILE A 163 3.47 0.06 6.78
N ASP A 164 3.99 -1.16 7.01
CA ASP A 164 4.59 -1.54 8.29
C ASP A 164 5.89 -2.34 8.24
N HIS A 165 6.71 -2.25 9.29
CA HIS A 165 7.97 -3.01 9.39
C HIS A 165 8.95 -2.77 8.24
N ASN A 166 8.93 -1.58 7.64
CA ASN A 166 9.81 -1.23 6.53
C ASN A 166 11.01 -0.39 7.00
N THR A 167 12.10 -0.47 6.22
CA THR A 167 13.24 0.44 6.37
C THR A 167 13.37 1.29 5.11
N VAL A 168 13.41 2.60 5.26
CA VAL A 168 13.42 3.53 4.14
C VAL A 168 14.53 4.54 4.29
N THR A 169 15.31 4.67 3.23
CA THR A 169 16.38 5.64 3.10
C THR A 169 16.14 6.51 1.87
N VAL A 170 16.15 7.83 2.08
CA VAL A 170 16.13 8.87 1.04
C VAL A 170 17.31 9.83 1.23
N GLY A 171 17.44 10.81 0.33
CA GLY A 171 18.44 11.88 0.45
C GLY A 171 19.31 12.06 -0.78
N ASN A 172 19.71 10.97 -1.45
CA ASN A 172 20.64 11.05 -2.59
C ASN A 172 19.96 11.30 -3.94
N LYS A 173 18.73 10.81 -4.12
CA LYS A 173 17.98 10.96 -5.39
C LYS A 173 16.78 11.89 -5.24
N VAL A 174 16.00 11.68 -4.19
CA VAL A 174 14.86 12.50 -3.82
C VAL A 174 14.94 12.82 -2.33
N LEU A 175 14.28 13.91 -1.92
CA LEU A 175 14.17 14.32 -0.51
C LEU A 175 12.83 13.94 0.11
N GLU A 176 11.98 13.26 -0.64
CA GLU A 176 10.62 12.95 -0.26
C GLU A 176 10.32 11.50 -0.56
N TRP A 177 9.54 10.84 0.30
CA TRP A 177 9.27 9.41 0.14
C TRP A 177 7.88 9.11 -0.41
N ILE A 178 6.83 9.42 0.36
CA ILE A 178 5.46 9.01 0.03
C ILE A 178 4.52 10.21 -0.17
N TYR A 179 3.66 10.09 -1.17
CA TYR A 179 2.58 11.03 -1.46
C TYR A 179 1.23 10.33 -1.35
N PRO A 180 0.56 10.43 -0.20
CA PRO A 180 -0.82 9.99 -0.06
C PRO A 180 -1.78 10.93 -0.80
N TYR A 181 -2.68 10.40 -1.61
CA TYR A 181 -3.76 11.13 -2.26
C TYR A 181 -5.13 10.60 -1.80
N GLY A 182 -6.16 11.46 -1.81
CA GLY A 182 -7.56 11.08 -1.57
C GLY A 182 -8.46 11.39 -2.77
N SER A 183 -7.90 11.34 -3.99
CA SER A 183 -8.51 11.94 -5.17
C SER A 183 -9.75 11.20 -5.67
N ASN A 184 -10.05 10.02 -5.14
CA ASN A 184 -11.20 9.20 -5.53
C ASN A 184 -12.14 8.89 -4.36
N TRP A 185 -12.04 9.62 -3.24
CA TRP A 185 -12.86 9.38 -2.06
C TRP A 185 -14.36 9.51 -2.38
N ASN A 186 -15.16 8.50 -2.03
CA ASN A 186 -16.59 8.41 -2.34
C ASN A 186 -16.91 8.67 -3.84
N GLY A 187 -16.02 8.25 -4.74
CA GLY A 187 -16.19 8.39 -6.20
C GLY A 187 -16.09 9.82 -6.73
N ARG A 188 -15.59 10.78 -5.93
CA ARG A 188 -15.41 12.17 -6.34
C ARG A 188 -13.94 12.50 -6.55
N THR A 189 -13.68 13.52 -7.39
CA THR A 189 -12.34 13.95 -7.79
C THR A 189 -11.79 15.09 -6.92
N TYR A 190 -10.48 15.36 -7.05
CA TYR A 190 -9.78 16.51 -6.45
C TYR A 190 -9.83 16.60 -4.91
N GLY A 191 -10.27 15.53 -4.24
CA GLY A 191 -10.47 15.53 -2.78
C GLY A 191 -11.83 16.05 -2.31
N ASP A 192 -12.73 16.43 -3.22
CA ASP A 192 -14.05 16.97 -2.85
C ASP A 192 -14.87 15.96 -2.03
N GLY A 193 -14.82 14.67 -2.39
CA GLY A 193 -15.51 13.62 -1.64
C GLY A 193 -15.00 13.48 -0.21
N SER A 194 -13.68 13.58 -0.04
CA SER A 194 -13.02 13.50 1.26
C SER A 194 -13.39 14.70 2.14
N TRP A 195 -13.51 15.89 1.55
CA TRP A 195 -13.89 17.11 2.25
C TRP A 195 -15.38 17.20 2.59
N THR A 196 -16.25 16.50 1.86
CA THR A 196 -17.68 16.39 2.22
C THR A 196 -17.98 15.32 3.27
N ASP A 197 -17.02 14.44 3.56
CA ASP A 197 -17.16 13.34 4.52
C ASP A 197 -16.55 13.73 5.88
N PRO A 198 -17.06 13.22 7.02
CA PRO A 198 -16.46 13.48 8.33
C PRO A 198 -14.97 13.09 8.35
N ALA A 199 -14.16 13.75 9.19
CA ALA A 199 -12.72 13.48 9.24
C ALA A 199 -12.39 12.06 9.71
N ASN A 200 -13.28 11.44 10.50
CA ASN A 200 -13.18 10.05 10.96
C ASN A 200 -11.89 9.71 11.73
N TYR A 201 -11.28 10.67 12.44
CA TYR A 201 -10.08 10.41 13.27
C TYR A 201 -10.29 9.20 14.18
N GLY A 202 -9.24 8.38 14.34
CA GLY A 202 -9.25 7.13 15.10
C GLY A 202 -9.98 5.95 14.43
N SER A 203 -10.57 6.14 13.25
CA SER A 203 -11.23 5.07 12.50
C SER A 203 -10.26 4.28 11.61
N PRO A 204 -10.64 3.09 11.10
CA PRO A 204 -9.84 2.34 10.12
C PRO A 204 -9.84 2.94 8.71
N LEU A 205 -10.48 4.09 8.47
CA LEU A 205 -10.62 4.70 7.13
C LEU A 205 -9.39 5.52 6.69
N PHE A 206 -8.20 5.07 7.04
CA PHE A 206 -6.93 5.74 6.80
C PHE A 206 -5.90 4.78 6.21
N LEU A 207 -4.89 5.33 5.55
CA LEU A 207 -3.62 4.63 5.33
C LEU A 207 -2.75 4.76 6.58
N PHE A 208 -2.45 3.66 7.24
CA PHE A 208 -1.56 3.63 8.41
C PHE A 208 -0.12 3.41 7.94
N ILE A 209 0.79 4.25 8.40
CA ILE A 209 2.24 4.14 8.21
C ILE A 209 2.80 3.92 9.60
N GLU A 210 3.15 2.67 9.94
CA GLU A 210 3.45 2.27 11.31
C GLU A 210 4.64 1.33 11.47
N ASP A 211 5.32 1.36 12.61
CA ASP A 211 6.42 0.44 12.92
C ASP A 211 7.53 0.42 11.85
N ASN A 212 7.80 1.55 11.21
CA ASN A 212 8.85 1.70 10.21
C ASN A 212 10.04 2.51 10.74
N THR A 213 11.18 2.37 10.06
CA THR A 213 12.33 3.25 10.24
C THR A 213 12.58 4.07 8.97
N PHE A 214 12.56 5.39 9.11
CA PHE A 214 12.80 6.34 8.03
C PHE A 214 14.06 7.15 8.29
N THR A 215 14.90 7.29 7.28
CA THR A 215 16.12 8.09 7.36
C THR A 215 16.33 8.91 6.10
N ASN A 216 16.47 10.22 6.27
CA ASN A 216 17.10 11.06 5.27
C ASN A 216 18.61 11.14 5.54
N THR A 217 19.40 10.65 4.59
CA THR A 217 20.87 10.56 4.71
C THR A 217 21.59 11.91 4.65
N ARG A 218 20.90 12.99 4.23
CA ARG A 218 21.53 14.31 4.10
C ARG A 218 21.66 15.00 5.45
N THR A 219 22.88 15.19 5.92
CA THR A 219 23.18 15.85 7.20
C THR A 219 23.02 17.38 7.20
N THR A 220 22.55 17.98 6.10
CA THR A 220 22.44 19.44 5.97
C THR A 220 21.12 19.90 5.37
N VAL A 221 20.24 18.97 4.96
CA VAL A 221 18.99 19.29 4.28
C VAL A 221 17.88 18.42 4.85
N GLN A 222 16.82 19.07 5.28
CA GLN A 222 15.57 18.45 5.71
C GLN A 222 14.91 17.70 4.54
N GLY A 223 14.38 16.51 4.82
CA GLY A 223 13.53 15.77 3.89
C GLY A 223 12.06 15.76 4.35
N THR A 224 11.17 15.28 3.49
CA THR A 224 9.73 15.15 3.77
C THR A 224 9.34 13.68 3.76
N LEU A 225 8.83 13.16 4.87
CA LEU A 225 8.34 11.78 4.92
C LEU A 225 7.10 11.63 4.02
N THR A 226 6.10 12.50 4.25
CA THR A 226 4.83 12.50 3.54
C THR A 226 4.58 13.83 2.87
N ASP A 227 3.96 13.85 1.69
CA ASP A 227 3.37 15.07 1.13
C ASP A 227 1.95 14.79 0.60
N GLY A 228 0.99 14.72 1.51
CA GLY A 228 -0.38 14.34 1.20
C GLY A 228 -1.16 15.43 0.42
N PHE A 229 -1.99 15.04 -0.55
CA PHE A 229 -2.77 15.99 -1.36
C PHE A 229 -4.15 15.45 -1.81
N ASN A 230 -4.97 16.29 -2.43
CA ASN A 230 -6.32 15.97 -2.93
C ASN A 230 -7.19 15.21 -1.92
N GLY A 231 -7.32 15.72 -0.70
CA GLY A 231 -8.17 15.11 0.32
C GLY A 231 -7.61 13.84 0.95
N ALA A 232 -6.29 13.63 0.89
CA ALA A 232 -5.62 12.49 1.52
C ALA A 232 -5.96 12.33 3.00
N ARG A 233 -5.95 11.07 3.45
CA ARG A 233 -6.19 10.64 4.83
C ARG A 233 -5.17 9.58 5.22
N PHE A 234 -4.30 9.89 6.17
CA PHE A 234 -3.23 8.98 6.59
C PHE A 234 -2.86 9.14 8.07
N VAL A 235 -2.26 8.12 8.65
CA VAL A 235 -1.76 8.11 10.03
C VAL A 235 -0.28 7.73 10.00
N VAL A 236 0.55 8.45 10.74
CA VAL A 236 1.97 8.15 10.96
C VAL A 236 2.16 7.85 12.45
N ARG A 237 2.36 6.58 12.82
CA ARG A 237 2.48 6.19 14.23
C ARG A 237 3.55 5.14 14.51
N HIS A 238 4.12 5.13 15.72
CA HIS A 238 5.06 4.09 16.14
C HIS A 238 6.34 3.99 15.28
N ASN A 239 6.67 5.03 14.51
CA ASN A 239 7.84 5.01 13.63
C ASN A 239 9.07 5.62 14.31
N VAL A 240 10.25 5.22 13.82
CA VAL A 240 11.51 5.94 14.04
C VAL A 240 11.77 6.81 12.81
N ILE A 241 11.82 8.13 13.00
CA ILE A 241 11.90 9.14 11.93
C ILE A 241 13.15 9.98 12.14
N ASN A 242 14.13 9.85 11.25
CA ASN A 242 15.38 10.60 11.30
C ASN A 242 15.44 11.62 10.14
N ASN A 243 15.54 12.91 10.50
CA ASN A 243 15.79 14.02 9.57
C ASN A 243 14.72 14.14 8.44
N LEU A 244 13.48 13.83 8.79
CA LEU A 244 12.31 13.95 7.92
C LEU A 244 11.18 14.68 8.65
N VAL A 245 10.33 15.38 7.89
CA VAL A 245 9.10 16.00 8.41
C VAL A 245 7.85 15.32 7.91
N ILE A 246 6.81 15.29 8.73
CA ILE A 246 5.49 14.83 8.31
C ILE A 246 4.77 16.01 7.68
N GLY A 247 4.47 15.94 6.39
CA GLY A 247 3.98 17.06 5.61
C GLY A 247 2.74 16.74 4.80
N ASN A 248 2.11 17.81 4.32
CA ASN A 248 1.09 17.74 3.29
C ASN A 248 1.04 19.02 2.46
N HIS A 249 0.37 18.96 1.32
CA HIS A 249 0.02 20.12 0.51
C HIS A 249 -1.23 20.81 1.04
N GLY A 250 -1.24 22.14 0.96
CA GLY A 250 -2.39 22.98 1.25
C GLY A 250 -3.12 23.48 -0.02
N THR A 251 -4.16 24.28 0.15
CA THR A 251 -4.94 24.84 -0.97
C THR A 251 -4.21 25.96 -1.73
N GLU A 252 -3.10 26.46 -1.19
CA GLU A 252 -2.16 27.34 -1.87
C GLU A 252 -1.37 26.63 -2.97
N SER A 253 -1.38 25.29 -2.98
CA SER A 253 -0.70 24.49 -4.01
C SER A 253 -1.39 24.65 -5.37
N PRO A 254 -0.64 24.57 -6.49
CA PRO A 254 -1.22 24.79 -7.81
C PRO A 254 -2.37 23.83 -8.17
N GLY A 255 -3.37 24.35 -8.87
CA GLY A 255 -4.48 23.57 -9.42
C GLY A 255 -5.73 23.52 -8.54
N ARG A 256 -6.66 22.62 -8.87
CA ARG A 256 -7.97 22.49 -8.19
C ARG A 256 -7.93 21.55 -6.97
N GLY A 257 -6.80 20.91 -6.74
CA GLY A 257 -6.66 19.93 -5.67
C GLY A 257 -6.99 20.53 -4.31
N ARG A 258 -7.84 19.87 -3.53
CA ARG A 258 -7.97 20.19 -2.11
C ARG A 258 -6.67 19.81 -1.41
N SER A 259 -6.36 20.46 -0.28
CA SER A 259 -5.30 19.97 0.61
C SER A 259 -5.57 18.53 1.07
N SER A 260 -4.66 17.94 1.83
CA SER A 260 -5.04 16.77 2.65
C SER A 260 -6.28 17.06 3.49
N ARG A 261 -7.06 16.03 3.80
CA ARG A 261 -8.29 16.16 4.59
C ARG A 261 -8.02 16.06 6.09
N ALA A 262 -7.26 15.03 6.48
CA ALA A 262 -7.01 14.67 7.86
C ALA A 262 -5.74 13.82 7.94
N TYR A 263 -4.84 14.12 8.87
CA TYR A 263 -3.81 13.16 9.25
C TYR A 263 -3.55 13.15 10.76
N GLU A 264 -3.04 12.03 11.24
CA GLU A 264 -2.63 11.85 12.63
C GLU A 264 -1.14 11.50 12.67
N ALA A 265 -0.41 12.09 13.61
CA ALA A 265 0.99 11.80 13.86
C ALA A 265 1.19 11.60 15.37
N TYR A 266 1.36 10.36 15.81
CA TYR A 266 1.50 10.07 17.25
C TYR A 266 2.40 8.89 17.59
N ASN A 267 2.92 8.88 18.81
CA ASN A 267 3.82 7.83 19.31
C ASN A 267 5.03 7.55 18.41
N ASN A 268 5.52 8.55 17.66
CA ASN A 268 6.75 8.41 16.88
C ASN A 268 7.98 8.85 17.69
N GLN A 269 9.13 8.27 17.38
CA GLN A 269 10.43 8.79 17.79
C GLN A 269 11.00 9.62 16.64
N ILE A 270 11.03 10.94 16.81
CA ILE A 270 11.48 11.90 15.78
C ILE A 270 12.80 12.51 16.22
N ASP A 271 13.86 12.22 15.46
CA ASP A 271 15.17 12.85 15.61
C ASP A 271 15.39 13.80 14.42
N CYS A 272 15.43 15.09 14.70
CA CYS A 272 15.69 16.13 13.71
C CYS A 272 17.18 16.22 13.30
N GLN A 273 18.07 15.49 14.00
CA GLN A 273 19.51 15.38 13.75
C GLN A 273 20.29 16.71 13.70
N ASN A 274 19.77 17.75 14.34
CA ASN A 274 20.23 19.15 14.28
C ASN A 274 20.20 19.73 12.85
N VAL A 275 19.35 19.17 11.98
CA VAL A 275 19.12 19.61 10.59
C VAL A 275 17.73 20.22 10.45
N ASN A 276 16.72 19.49 10.95
CA ASN A 276 15.33 19.90 10.83
C ASN A 276 14.97 20.97 11.87
N ARG A 277 14.42 22.10 11.41
CA ARG A 277 13.80 23.11 12.28
C ARG A 277 12.37 22.74 12.68
N TYR A 278 11.70 21.95 11.86
CA TYR A 278 10.30 21.56 12.02
C TYR A 278 10.18 20.04 12.04
N VAL A 279 9.16 19.50 12.70
CA VAL A 279 8.82 18.07 12.70
C VAL A 279 7.54 17.76 11.91
N SER A 280 6.72 18.79 11.71
CA SER A 280 5.48 18.74 10.95
C SER A 280 5.36 19.99 10.08
N GLY A 281 4.70 19.85 8.94
CA GLY A 281 4.41 20.90 7.98
C GLY A 281 3.00 20.77 7.42
N ASN A 282 1.98 20.89 8.28
CA ASN A 282 0.59 20.94 7.82
C ASN A 282 0.30 22.25 7.08
N ARG A 283 0.11 22.17 5.76
CA ARG A 283 -0.27 23.30 4.91
C ARG A 283 -1.78 23.37 4.66
N GLY A 284 -2.56 22.36 5.06
CA GLY A 284 -4.03 22.42 5.01
C GLY A 284 -4.71 21.10 5.37
N GLY A 285 -5.97 21.19 5.79
CA GLY A 285 -6.66 20.07 6.44
C GLY A 285 -6.46 20.05 7.94
N GLY A 286 -7.00 19.01 8.58
CA GLY A 286 -6.79 18.81 10.01
C GLY A 286 -5.59 17.92 10.31
N GLU A 287 -4.92 18.22 11.41
CA GLU A 287 -3.80 17.45 11.96
C GLU A 287 -4.09 17.16 13.44
N LEU A 288 -3.89 15.90 13.84
CA LEU A 288 -3.73 15.52 15.24
C LEU A 288 -2.27 15.12 15.46
N PHE A 289 -1.54 15.91 16.24
CA PHE A 289 -0.12 15.70 16.52
C PHE A 289 0.09 15.63 18.03
N HIS A 290 0.34 14.43 18.56
CA HIS A 290 0.46 14.21 20.01
C HIS A 290 1.36 13.01 20.33
N ASP A 291 1.83 12.91 21.57
CA ASP A 291 2.60 11.76 22.11
C ASP A 291 3.85 11.36 21.30
N ASN A 292 4.40 12.27 20.48
CA ASN A 292 5.67 12.05 19.79
C ASN A 292 6.84 12.41 20.72
N THR A 293 7.89 11.59 20.71
CA THR A 293 9.18 11.94 21.33
C THR A 293 10.03 12.66 20.29
N ILE A 294 10.36 13.93 20.54
CA ILE A 294 11.08 14.79 19.59
C ILE A 294 12.41 15.23 20.19
N ARG A 295 13.51 15.13 19.42
CA ARG A 295 14.85 15.57 19.85
C ARG A 295 15.68 16.16 18.72
N ASN A 296 16.72 16.91 19.10
CA ASN A 296 17.74 17.48 18.22
C ASN A 296 17.17 18.35 17.08
N CYS A 297 16.08 19.08 17.30
CA CYS A 297 15.60 20.05 16.30
C CYS A 297 16.36 21.36 16.44
N GLY A 298 16.55 22.06 15.32
CA GLY A 298 17.46 23.21 15.18
C GLY A 298 17.23 24.37 16.14
#